data_AF-A0A0V0Q523-F1
#
_entry.id   AF-A0A0V0Q523-F1
#
_cell.length_a   1.000
_cell.length_b   1.000
_cell.length_c   1.000
_cell.angle_alpha   90.00
_cell.angle_beta   90.00
_cell.angle_gamma   90.00
#
_symmetry.space_group_name_H-M   'P 1'
#
loop_
_entity.id
_entity.type
_entity.pdbx_description
1 polymer ?
#
loop_
_entity_poly.entity_id
_entity_poly.type
_entity_poly.pdbx_seq_one_letter_code
_entity_poly.pdbx_strand_id
1 'polypeptide(L)'
;MKKLIPAALIAAALATPAAALEPLSQEKYINDRLIAARIADRIRRTCASIDGRILYAYGEARKLKRYAEQKGYSRTEIDAFLDSKEDKARIYAVAEDYLTRQGAKAEDPESFCRIGRQEIQKNTVIGSLLVAR
;
A
#
# COMPACT_ATOMS: atom_id res chain seq x y z
N MET A 1 6.98 34.72 -65.37
CA MET A 1 8.02 34.34 -64.39
C MET A 1 7.33 33.71 -63.18
N LYS A 2 7.56 32.42 -62.96
CA LYS A 2 6.91 31.56 -61.94
C LYS A 2 7.43 31.98 -60.55
N LYS A 3 6.58 32.45 -59.64
CA LYS A 3 6.95 32.63 -58.23
C LYS A 3 6.53 31.38 -57.46
N LEU A 4 7.52 30.69 -56.91
CA LEU A 4 7.40 29.47 -56.12
C LEU A 4 6.81 29.80 -54.74
N ILE A 5 5.81 29.03 -54.32
CA ILE A 5 5.18 29.09 -52.99
C ILE A 5 5.94 28.12 -52.08
N PRO A 6 6.47 28.52 -50.90
CA PRO A 6 6.95 27.57 -49.92
C PRO A 6 5.77 27.17 -49.02
N ALA A 7 5.27 25.94 -49.20
CA ALA A 7 4.34 25.31 -48.27
C ALA A 7 5.11 24.85 -47.03
N ALA A 8 5.10 25.65 -45.97
CA ALA A 8 5.59 25.24 -44.66
C ALA A 8 4.57 24.31 -44.00
N LEU A 9 4.82 23.00 -44.07
CA LEU A 9 4.11 21.98 -43.30
C LEU A 9 4.53 22.10 -41.83
N ILE A 10 3.75 22.86 -41.04
CA ILE A 10 3.85 22.88 -39.59
C ILE A 10 3.21 21.57 -39.09
N ALA A 11 4.04 20.58 -38.79
CA ALA A 11 3.62 19.40 -38.04
C ALA A 11 3.31 19.83 -36.60
N ALA A 12 2.03 20.12 -36.33
CA ALA A 12 1.54 20.32 -34.97
C ALA A 12 1.63 18.99 -34.21
N ALA A 13 2.68 18.82 -33.41
CA ALA A 13 2.74 17.74 -32.44
C ALA A 13 1.61 17.95 -31.42
N LEU A 14 0.58 17.13 -31.51
CA LEU A 14 -0.45 17.03 -30.48
C LEU A 14 0.23 16.47 -29.23
N ALA A 15 0.66 17.36 -28.32
CA ALA A 15 1.03 16.98 -26.97
C ALA A 15 -0.25 16.51 -26.27
N THR A 16 -0.53 15.21 -26.31
CA THR A 16 -1.54 14.61 -25.44
C THR A 16 -1.09 14.84 -24.01
N PRO A 17 -1.91 15.48 -23.14
CA PRO A 17 -1.54 15.63 -21.74
C PRO A 17 -1.32 14.23 -21.18
N ALA A 18 -0.12 13.98 -20.65
CA ALA A 18 0.11 12.79 -19.84
C ALA A 18 -0.86 12.89 -18.67
N ALA A 19 -1.84 11.98 -18.61
CA ALA A 19 -2.70 11.87 -17.44
C ALA A 19 -1.78 11.62 -16.25
N ALA A 20 -1.67 12.58 -15.35
CA ALA A 20 -0.88 12.43 -14.14
C ALA A 20 -1.41 11.22 -13.38
N LEU A 21 -0.52 10.33 -12.95
CA LEU A 21 -0.89 9.22 -12.10
C LEU A 21 -1.53 9.77 -10.82
N GLU A 22 -2.51 9.04 -10.30
CA GLU A 22 -3.06 9.35 -8.98
C GLU A 22 -1.92 9.35 -7.94
N PRO A 23 -1.96 10.17 -6.88
CA PRO A 23 -0.96 10.10 -5.83
C PRO A 23 -0.93 8.70 -5.19
N LEU A 24 0.25 8.20 -4.83
CA LEU A 24 0.38 6.91 -4.11
C LEU A 24 -0.44 6.87 -2.81
N SER A 25 -0.71 8.02 -2.20
CA SER A 25 -1.59 8.16 -1.03
C SER A 25 -3.07 7.88 -1.32
N GLN A 26 -3.49 7.98 -2.58
CA GLN A 26 -4.85 7.72 -3.06
C GLN A 26 -4.98 6.36 -3.78
N GLU A 27 -3.85 5.73 -4.15
CA GLU A 27 -3.86 4.42 -4.79
C GLU A 27 -4.38 3.34 -3.83
N LYS A 28 -5.63 2.93 -4.04
CA LYS A 28 -6.36 2.07 -3.10
C LYS A 28 -5.65 0.75 -2.80
N TYR A 29 -5.14 0.07 -3.83
CA TYR A 29 -4.56 -1.26 -3.67
C TYR A 29 -3.28 -1.21 -2.82
N ILE A 30 -2.41 -0.22 -3.04
CA ILE A 30 -1.20 0.02 -2.26
C ILE A 30 -1.57 0.34 -0.81
N ASN A 31 -2.51 1.24 -0.61
CA ASN A 31 -2.93 1.64 0.74
C ASN A 31 -3.54 0.47 1.51
N ASP A 32 -4.46 -0.28 0.92
CA ASP A 32 -5.09 -1.44 1.56
C ASP A 32 -4.05 -2.48 2.01
N ARG A 33 -3.02 -2.73 1.18
CA ARG A 33 -1.96 -3.68 1.50
C ARG A 33 -1.05 -3.18 2.62
N LEU A 34 -0.72 -1.89 2.64
CA LEU A 34 0.07 -1.28 3.71
C LEU A 34 -0.70 -1.23 5.04
N ILE A 35 -2.01 -0.94 4.98
CA ILE A 35 -2.91 -0.99 6.14
C ILE A 35 -2.97 -2.42 6.68
N ALA A 36 -3.20 -3.42 5.83
CA ALA A 36 -3.23 -4.82 6.23
C ALA A 36 -1.91 -5.28 6.86
N ALA A 37 -0.77 -4.87 6.28
CA ALA A 37 0.54 -5.15 6.84
C ALA A 37 0.74 -4.48 8.22
N ARG A 38 0.27 -3.25 8.40
CA ARG A 38 0.32 -2.55 9.69
C ARG A 38 -0.54 -3.24 10.75
N ILE A 39 -1.75 -3.68 10.40
CA ILE A 39 -2.63 -4.44 11.30
C ILE A 39 -1.94 -5.76 11.72
N ALA A 40 -1.40 -6.51 10.77
CA ALA A 40 -0.66 -7.74 11.06
C ALA A 40 0.57 -7.47 11.97
N ASP A 41 1.32 -6.41 11.70
CA ASP A 41 2.45 -6.00 12.54
C ASP A 41 2.03 -5.65 13.96
N ARG A 42 0.89 -4.97 14.12
CA ARG A 42 0.35 -4.64 15.44
C ARG A 42 -0.10 -5.90 16.20
N ILE A 43 -0.75 -6.84 15.53
CA ILE A 43 -1.19 -8.12 16.13
C ILE A 43 0.01 -8.93 16.61
N ARG A 44 1.00 -9.20 15.75
CA ARG A 44 2.17 -10.03 16.13
C ARG A 44 3.04 -9.42 17.24
N ARG A 45 3.03 -8.09 17.38
CA ARG A 45 3.79 -7.38 18.42
C ARG A 45 3.11 -7.44 19.78
N THR A 46 1.79 -7.55 19.80
CA THR A 46 0.99 -7.59 21.04
C THR A 46 0.69 -9.03 21.46
N CYS A 47 0.42 -9.91 20.50
CA CYS A 47 0.02 -11.28 20.75
C CYS A 47 1.22 -12.22 20.85
N ALA A 48 1.40 -12.88 22.00
CA ALA A 48 2.51 -13.81 22.22
C ALA A 48 2.37 -15.14 21.46
N SER A 49 1.16 -15.52 21.03
CA SER A 49 0.86 -16.79 20.36
C SER A 49 0.77 -16.70 18.83
N ILE A 50 1.00 -15.52 18.25
CA ILE A 50 0.95 -15.30 16.81
C ILE A 50 2.24 -14.66 16.33
N ASP A 51 2.89 -15.30 15.38
CA ASP A 51 4.08 -14.79 14.70
C ASP A 51 3.72 -14.23 13.31
N GLY A 52 4.63 -13.42 12.76
CA GLY A 52 4.52 -12.92 11.39
C GLY A 52 5.19 -13.87 10.40
N ARG A 53 4.58 -14.09 9.24
CA ARG A 53 5.21 -14.81 8.11
C ARG A 53 6.20 -13.87 7.40
N ILE A 54 7.33 -13.56 8.04
CA ILE A 54 8.25 -12.49 7.60
C ILE A 54 8.73 -12.68 6.15
N LEU A 55 9.09 -13.89 5.74
CA LEU A 55 9.51 -14.17 4.36
C LEU A 55 8.38 -13.90 3.36
N TYR A 56 7.15 -14.28 3.70
CA TYR A 56 5.98 -14.03 2.88
C TYR A 56 5.65 -12.53 2.81
N ALA A 57 5.65 -11.83 3.96
CA ALA A 57 5.43 -10.40 4.04
C ALA A 57 6.45 -9.60 3.22
N TYR A 58 7.72 -10.00 3.24
CA TYR A 58 8.77 -9.44 2.39
C TYR A 58 8.46 -9.66 0.90
N GLY A 59 8.03 -10.86 0.53
CA GLY A 59 7.61 -11.18 -0.83
C GLY A 59 6.44 -10.30 -1.32
N GLU A 60 5.42 -10.11 -0.48
CA GLU A 60 4.27 -9.23 -0.77
C GLU A 60 4.70 -7.76 -0.91
N ALA A 61 5.59 -7.26 -0.05
CA ALA A 61 6.13 -5.91 -0.17
C ALA A 61 6.89 -5.70 -1.49
N ARG A 62 7.69 -6.69 -1.92
CA ARG A 62 8.39 -6.65 -3.23
C ARG A 62 7.41 -6.69 -4.40
N LYS A 63 6.32 -7.46 -4.31
CA LYS A 63 5.26 -7.46 -5.32
C LYS A 63 4.57 -6.09 -5.38
N LEU A 64 4.30 -5.47 -4.23
CA LEU A 64 3.67 -4.16 -4.16
C LEU A 64 4.54 -3.06 -4.77
N LYS A 65 5.85 -3.08 -4.49
CA LYS A 65 6.81 -2.17 -5.13
C LYS A 65 6.80 -2.34 -6.66
N ARG A 66 6.86 -3.58 -7.14
CA ARG A 66 6.79 -3.86 -8.60
C ARG A 66 5.48 -3.40 -9.22
N TYR A 67 4.35 -3.58 -8.52
CA TYR A 67 3.06 -3.09 -8.98
C TYR A 67 3.07 -1.57 -9.16
N ALA A 68 3.62 -0.83 -8.19
CA ALA A 68 3.76 0.62 -8.31
C ALA A 68 4.68 1.01 -9.49
N GLU A 69 5.83 0.36 -9.62
CA GLU A 69 6.75 0.59 -10.76
C GLU A 69 6.05 0.30 -12.10
N GLN A 70 5.23 -0.76 -12.19
CA GLN A 70 4.46 -1.11 -13.39
C GLN A 70 3.34 -0.12 -13.72
N LYS A 71 2.75 0.57 -12.73
CA LYS A 71 1.82 1.68 -12.96
C LYS A 71 2.52 2.95 -13.46
N GLY A 72 3.86 3.00 -13.40
CA GLY A 72 4.65 4.14 -13.86
C GLY A 72 5.16 5.05 -12.75
N TYR A 73 4.97 4.69 -11.47
CA TYR A 73 5.58 5.43 -10.37
C TYR A 73 7.09 5.20 -10.36
N SER A 74 7.84 6.30 -10.26
CA SER A 74 9.29 6.24 -10.08
C SER A 74 9.65 5.72 -8.69
N ARG A 75 10.87 5.19 -8.56
CA ARG A 75 11.39 4.76 -7.25
C ARG A 75 11.44 5.90 -6.24
N THR A 76 11.79 7.11 -6.69
CA THR A 76 11.83 8.30 -5.83
C THR A 76 10.45 8.66 -5.30
N GLU A 77 9.39 8.57 -6.13
CA GLU A 77 8.02 8.80 -5.66
C GLU A 77 7.57 7.74 -4.66
N ILE A 78 7.90 6.48 -4.92
CA ILE A 78 7.60 5.37 -3.99
C ILE A 78 8.32 5.58 -2.66
N ASP A 79 9.61 5.90 -2.69
CA ASP A 79 10.41 6.07 -1.48
C ASP A 79 9.95 7.34 -0.71
N ALA A 80 9.64 8.44 -1.41
CA ALA A 80 9.07 9.64 -0.79
C ALA A 80 7.72 9.37 -0.11
N PHE A 81 6.84 8.59 -0.74
CA PHE A 81 5.58 8.15 -0.14
C PHE A 81 5.82 7.25 1.08
N LEU A 82 6.74 6.29 0.99
CA LEU A 82 7.09 5.42 2.10
C LEU A 82 7.85 6.14 3.22
N ASP A 83 8.39 7.34 2.99
CA ASP A 83 9.05 8.17 4.01
C ASP A 83 8.17 9.28 4.59
N SER A 84 7.08 9.63 3.90
CA SER A 84 6.07 10.58 4.33
C SER A 84 5.51 10.23 5.72
N LYS A 85 5.76 11.13 6.68
CA LYS A 85 5.22 11.00 8.05
C LYS A 85 3.70 11.11 8.06
N GLU A 86 3.15 11.95 7.19
CA GLU A 86 1.71 12.15 7.05
C GLU A 86 1.03 10.87 6.56
N ASP A 87 1.56 10.25 5.50
CA ASP A 87 0.99 9.00 4.97
C ASP A 87 1.13 7.84 5.95
N LYS A 88 2.27 7.74 6.65
CA LYS A 88 2.43 6.77 7.74
C LYS A 88 1.40 6.97 8.83
N ALA A 89 1.21 8.21 9.29
CA ALA A 89 0.25 8.53 10.34
C ALA A 89 -1.18 8.16 9.91
N ARG A 90 -1.57 8.48 8.67
CA ARG A 90 -2.87 8.11 8.10
C ARG A 90 -3.05 6.59 8.06
N ILE A 91 -2.09 5.85 7.50
CA ILE A 91 -2.14 4.38 7.43
C ILE A 91 -2.26 3.77 8.84
N TYR A 92 -1.51 4.32 9.81
CA TYR A 92 -1.52 3.83 11.18
C TYR A 92 -2.85 4.13 11.86
N ALA A 93 -3.41 5.32 11.66
CA ALA A 93 -4.72 5.69 12.20
C ALA A 93 -5.81 4.74 11.68
N VAL A 94 -5.83 4.44 10.37
CA VAL A 94 -6.80 3.50 9.79
C VAL A 94 -6.62 2.08 10.34
N ALA A 95 -5.38 1.63 10.52
CA ALA A 95 -5.08 0.33 11.10
C ALA A 95 -5.54 0.21 12.56
N GLU A 96 -5.26 1.21 13.40
CA GLU A 96 -5.67 1.22 14.81
C GLU A 96 -7.19 1.36 14.96
N ASP A 97 -7.83 2.17 14.12
CA ASP A 97 -9.29 2.30 14.06
C ASP A 97 -9.97 0.97 13.66
N TYR A 98 -9.41 0.25 12.66
CA TYR A 98 -9.87 -1.10 12.34
C TYR A 98 -9.76 -2.04 13.54
N LEU A 99 -8.60 -2.07 14.21
CA LEU A 99 -8.37 -2.93 15.37
C LEU A 99 -9.35 -2.62 16.51
N THR A 100 -9.54 -1.33 16.80
CA THR A 100 -10.49 -0.84 17.82
C THR A 100 -11.91 -1.30 17.50
N ARG A 101 -12.35 -1.17 16.24
CA ARG A 101 -13.66 -1.68 15.79
C ARG A 101 -13.81 -3.19 15.89
N GLN A 102 -12.73 -3.95 15.72
CA GLN A 102 -12.72 -5.40 15.94
C GLN A 102 -12.65 -5.79 17.44
N GLY A 103 -12.61 -4.79 18.33
CA GLY A 103 -12.62 -4.96 19.78
C GLY A 103 -11.22 -5.16 20.37
N ALA A 104 -10.18 -4.67 19.71
CA ALA A 104 -8.85 -4.59 20.31
C ALA A 104 -8.86 -3.60 21.48
N LYS A 105 -8.26 -3.99 22.60
CA LYS A 105 -8.12 -3.15 23.79
C LYS A 105 -6.66 -3.15 24.20
N ALA A 106 -6.09 -1.97 24.43
CA ALA A 106 -4.66 -1.82 24.74
C ALA A 106 -4.24 -2.60 26.00
N GLU A 107 -5.14 -2.73 26.97
CA GLU A 107 -4.90 -3.42 28.25
C GLU A 107 -5.16 -4.94 28.19
N ASP A 108 -5.67 -5.44 27.05
CA ASP A 108 -5.99 -6.86 26.86
C ASP A 108 -5.28 -7.38 25.60
N PRO A 109 -4.04 -7.91 25.74
CA PRO A 109 -3.31 -8.50 24.63
C PRO A 109 -4.03 -9.67 23.95
N GLU A 110 -4.89 -10.41 24.68
CA GLU A 110 -5.66 -11.51 24.10
C GLU A 110 -6.71 -11.03 23.11
N SER A 111 -7.19 -9.78 23.25
CA SER A 111 -8.07 -9.16 22.24
C SER A 111 -7.41 -9.11 20.86
N PHE A 112 -6.11 -8.80 20.78
CA PHE A 112 -5.34 -8.81 19.54
C PHE A 112 -5.12 -10.23 19.02
N CYS A 113 -4.85 -11.18 19.91
CA CYS A 113 -4.72 -12.59 19.55
C CYS A 113 -5.99 -13.16 18.93
N ARG A 114 -7.16 -12.84 19.51
CA ARG A 114 -8.47 -13.24 18.97
C ARG A 114 -8.68 -12.68 17.57
N ILE A 115 -8.39 -11.39 17.36
CA ILE A 115 -8.49 -10.76 16.03
C ILE A 115 -7.55 -11.46 15.05
N GLY A 116 -6.29 -11.68 15.42
CA GLY A 116 -5.32 -12.39 14.58
C GLY A 116 -5.78 -13.79 14.17
N ARG A 117 -6.30 -14.58 15.11
CA ARG A 117 -6.86 -15.91 14.82
C ARG A 117 -8.05 -15.83 13.86
N GLN A 118 -8.94 -14.85 14.05
CA GLN A 118 -10.09 -14.65 13.16
C GLN A 118 -9.64 -14.27 11.74
N GLU A 119 -8.65 -13.37 11.60
CA GLU A 119 -8.12 -12.96 10.31
C GLU A 119 -7.43 -14.12 9.58
N ILE A 120 -6.67 -14.96 10.31
CA ILE A 120 -6.07 -16.20 9.78
C ILE A 120 -7.17 -17.15 9.29
N GLN A 121 -8.18 -17.42 10.12
CA GLN A 121 -9.27 -18.34 9.77
C GLN A 121 -10.07 -17.86 8.54
N LYS A 122 -10.29 -16.55 8.43
CA LYS A 122 -10.98 -15.93 7.29
C LYS A 122 -10.11 -15.82 6.03
N ASN A 123 -8.83 -16.21 6.09
CA ASN A 123 -7.87 -16.08 4.99
C ASN A 123 -7.81 -14.65 4.41
N THR A 124 -7.87 -13.64 5.27
CA THR A 124 -7.76 -12.24 4.83
C THR A 124 -6.32 -11.91 4.45
N VAL A 125 -6.10 -10.74 3.84
CA VAL A 125 -4.73 -10.24 3.60
C VAL A 125 -3.97 -10.12 4.93
N ILE A 126 -4.62 -9.64 5.99
CA ILE A 126 -4.03 -9.54 7.33
C ILE A 126 -3.63 -10.93 7.83
N GLY A 127 -4.57 -11.88 7.77
CA GLY A 127 -4.35 -13.27 8.20
C GLY A 127 -3.25 -13.98 7.41
N SER A 128 -3.13 -13.69 6.11
CA SER A 128 -2.09 -14.28 5.25
C SER A 128 -0.67 -13.89 5.67
N LEU A 129 -0.51 -12.77 6.37
CA LEU A 129 0.76 -12.28 6.91
C LEU A 129 1.08 -12.85 8.30
N LEU A 130 0.15 -13.59 8.90
CA LEU A 130 0.23 -14.12 10.25
C LEU A 130 0.27 -15.65 10.27
N VAL A 131 0.84 -16.20 11.35
CA VAL A 131 0.83 -17.64 11.61
C VAL A 131 0.69 -17.87 13.11
N ALA A 132 -0.15 -18.82 13.50
CA ALA A 132 -0.19 -19.25 14.90
C ALA A 132 1.11 -19.99 15.22
N ARG A 133 1.65 -19.75 16.42
CA ARG A 133 2.83 -20.47 16.91
C ARG A 133 2.49 -21.93 17.22
#